data_AF-A0A1J0LL81-F1
#
_entry.id   AF-A0A1J0LL81-F1
#
_cell.length_a   1.000
_cell.length_b   1.000
_cell.length_c   1.000
_cell.angle_alpha   90.00
_cell.angle_beta   90.00
_cell.angle_gamma   90.00
#
_symmetry.space_group_name_H-M   'P 1'
#
loop_
_entity.id
_entity.type
_entity.pdbx_description
1 polymer ?
#
loop_
_entity_poly.entity_id
_entity_poly.type
_entity_poly.pdbx_seq_one_letter_code
_entity_poly.pdbx_strand_id
1 'polypeptide(L)'
;MNYSFRKLMNDLHLWLGIASGLILFIVCLTGTIYTFRTEIEEWLEPHKFEVEVLENKPLAIETLITKVEAQTQGKVVGFTIPTRLDQSYSFTVKKSLKERRGKKYYVNAYNGTVLGNSDSSSKPFFMIIFKLHRWLLLDMEIGRIIVGSATLIFVFLCFSGLILWFPRKWKRRNFKQGLKIKTNANWKRINYDLHNTLGFYALIIMLIMALTGLCWSFDWYRTGLGNMIGTEIWGRSKEKIISDTLQISSKMNYDALQNTIENEVNYKGILKVYLPNKKEDVISIRTYNPEKWSPSTPDKLIVDQYSGKILKTTIFSELPLNERIANLIYPLHTGEIYGIYSKIIYCIVCLIATTLPVTGTIIWINKLKKKKK
;
A
#
# COMPACT_ATOMS: atom_id res chain seq x y z
N MET A 1 14.22 -10.50 -46.39
CA MET A 1 12.93 -10.45 -45.67
C MET A 1 13.03 -9.41 -44.56
N ASN A 2 12.33 -8.27 -44.66
CA ASN A 2 12.43 -7.22 -43.66
C ASN A 2 11.73 -7.66 -42.35
N TYR A 3 12.50 -7.70 -41.27
CA TYR A 3 11.99 -8.04 -39.94
C TYR A 3 11.18 -6.85 -39.40
N SER A 4 9.85 -6.93 -39.49
CA SER A 4 8.99 -5.81 -39.09
C SER A 4 9.07 -5.53 -37.59
N PHE A 5 8.93 -4.27 -37.18
CA PHE A 5 8.84 -3.86 -35.77
C PHE A 5 7.81 -4.67 -34.96
N ARG A 6 6.64 -4.98 -35.53
CA ARG A 6 5.64 -5.80 -34.84
C ARG A 6 6.09 -7.24 -34.61
N LYS A 7 6.91 -7.79 -35.50
CA LYS A 7 7.50 -9.12 -35.34
C LYS A 7 8.54 -9.09 -34.22
N LEU A 8 9.37 -8.05 -34.16
CA LEU A 8 10.26 -7.79 -33.02
C LEU A 8 9.49 -7.74 -31.70
N MET A 9 8.44 -6.92 -31.62
CA MET A 9 7.63 -6.81 -30.42
C MET A 9 6.94 -8.13 -30.04
N ASN A 10 6.49 -8.92 -31.00
CA ASN A 10 5.92 -10.25 -30.73
C ASN A 10 6.97 -11.20 -30.14
N ASP A 11 8.18 -11.22 -30.70
CA ASP A 11 9.23 -12.13 -30.27
C ASP A 11 9.77 -11.72 -28.89
N LEU A 12 9.99 -10.43 -28.67
CA LEU A 12 10.35 -9.88 -27.34
C LEU A 12 9.26 -10.15 -26.30
N HIS A 13 7.99 -9.87 -26.62
CA HIS A 13 6.88 -10.11 -25.71
C HIS A 13 6.77 -11.60 -25.33
N LEU A 14 6.92 -12.49 -26.32
CA LEU A 14 6.89 -13.93 -26.10
C LEU A 14 8.04 -14.38 -25.18
N TRP A 15 9.28 -14.09 -25.55
CA TRP A 15 10.44 -14.66 -24.84
C TRP A 15 10.64 -14.03 -23.47
N LEU A 16 10.45 -12.71 -23.34
CA LEU A 16 10.48 -12.05 -22.03
C LEU A 16 9.31 -12.51 -21.14
N GLY A 17 8.13 -12.75 -21.74
CA GLY A 17 6.97 -13.29 -21.04
C GLY A 17 7.20 -14.70 -20.49
N ILE A 18 7.83 -15.59 -21.28
CA ILE A 18 8.19 -16.93 -20.81
C ILE A 18 9.29 -16.86 -19.74
N ALA A 19 10.32 -16.05 -19.94
CA ALA A 19 11.44 -15.92 -19.01
C ALA A 19 11.03 -15.38 -17.64
N SER A 20 10.10 -14.43 -17.59
CA SER A 20 9.64 -13.80 -16.35
C SER A 20 8.33 -14.39 -15.80
N GLY A 21 7.63 -15.22 -16.58
CA GLY A 21 6.24 -15.60 -16.33
C GLY A 21 5.99 -16.28 -14.99
N LEU A 22 6.88 -17.19 -14.56
CA LEU A 22 6.74 -17.87 -13.27
C LEU A 22 6.89 -16.89 -12.09
N ILE A 23 7.86 -15.97 -12.17
CA ILE A 23 8.07 -14.95 -11.15
C ILE A 23 6.85 -14.03 -11.09
N LEU A 24 6.36 -13.57 -12.25
CA LEU A 24 5.17 -12.71 -12.32
C LEU A 24 3.92 -13.40 -11.79
N PHE A 25 3.74 -14.70 -12.07
CA PHE A 25 2.65 -15.48 -11.50
C PHE A 25 2.68 -15.45 -9.97
N ILE A 26 3.85 -15.75 -9.37
CA ILE A 26 4.00 -15.77 -7.91
C ILE A 26 3.76 -14.38 -7.32
N VAL A 27 4.38 -13.34 -7.90
CA VAL A 27 4.29 -11.95 -7.40
C VAL A 27 2.86 -11.42 -7.49
N CYS A 28 2.16 -11.62 -8.62
CA CYS A 28 0.77 -11.19 -8.77
C CYS A 28 -0.18 -11.97 -7.84
N LEU A 29 0.00 -13.28 -7.70
CA LEU A 29 -0.84 -14.10 -6.82
C LEU A 29 -0.68 -13.70 -5.36
N THR A 30 0.56 -13.57 -4.90
CA THR A 30 0.85 -13.16 -3.53
C THR A 30 0.44 -11.71 -3.25
N GLY A 31 0.57 -10.82 -4.24
CA GLY A 31 0.04 -9.45 -4.17
C GLY A 31 -1.47 -9.44 -3.96
N THR A 32 -2.21 -10.27 -4.72
CA THR A 32 -3.67 -10.43 -4.59
C THR A 32 -4.06 -10.86 -3.17
N ILE A 33 -3.40 -11.90 -2.64
CA ILE A 33 -3.67 -12.42 -1.30
C ILE A 33 -3.38 -11.35 -0.24
N TYR A 34 -2.28 -10.60 -0.42
CA TYR A 34 -1.84 -9.59 0.53
C TYR A 34 -2.72 -8.33 0.53
N THR A 35 -3.46 -8.04 -0.54
CA THR A 35 -4.34 -6.86 -0.62
C THR A 35 -5.33 -6.81 0.55
N PHE A 36 -5.91 -7.94 0.96
CA PHE A 36 -6.90 -8.00 2.05
C PHE A 36 -6.33 -8.42 3.40
N ARG A 37 -5.02 -8.26 3.61
CA ARG A 37 -4.37 -8.68 4.85
C ARG A 37 -5.04 -8.12 6.10
N THR A 38 -5.28 -6.81 6.13
CA THR A 38 -5.86 -6.13 7.31
C THR A 38 -7.26 -6.65 7.59
N GLU A 39 -8.11 -6.75 6.57
CA GLU A 39 -9.49 -7.24 6.69
C GLU A 39 -9.53 -8.69 7.17
N ILE A 40 -8.63 -9.54 6.67
CA ILE A 40 -8.53 -10.94 7.11
C ILE A 40 -8.01 -11.03 8.55
N GLU A 41 -7.03 -10.20 8.93
CA GLU A 41 -6.52 -10.12 10.32
C GLU A 41 -7.62 -9.69 11.29
N GLU A 42 -8.39 -8.66 10.94
CA GLU A 42 -9.51 -8.17 11.76
C GLU A 42 -10.64 -9.19 11.87
N TRP A 43 -10.96 -9.87 10.78
CA TRP A 43 -11.99 -10.92 10.76
C TRP A 43 -11.61 -12.16 11.58
N LEU A 44 -10.32 -12.54 11.62
CA LEU A 44 -9.85 -13.69 12.38
C LEU A 44 -9.74 -13.42 13.89
N GLU A 45 -9.51 -12.17 14.29
CA GLU A 45 -9.30 -11.80 15.70
C GLU A 45 -10.14 -10.57 16.10
N PRO A 46 -11.48 -10.60 15.93
CA PRO A 46 -12.34 -9.42 16.12
C PRO A 46 -12.25 -8.85 17.54
N HIS A 47 -12.04 -9.71 18.54
CA HIS A 47 -11.82 -9.33 19.95
C HIS A 47 -10.67 -8.33 20.19
N LYS A 48 -9.73 -8.18 19.25
CA LYS A 48 -8.65 -7.19 19.34
C LYS A 48 -9.05 -5.83 18.78
N PHE A 49 -10.01 -5.78 17.86
CA PHE A 49 -10.31 -4.61 17.04
C PHE A 49 -11.65 -3.98 17.39
N GLU A 50 -12.61 -4.77 17.86
CA GLU A 50 -13.94 -4.35 18.24
C GLU A 50 -14.07 -4.25 19.77
N VAL A 51 -14.77 -3.22 20.23
CA VAL A 51 -15.03 -2.99 21.66
C VAL A 51 -16.49 -2.64 21.88
N GLU A 52 -17.02 -3.08 23.01
CA GLU A 52 -18.34 -2.66 23.47
C GLU A 52 -18.31 -1.19 23.87
N VAL A 53 -19.25 -0.41 23.31
CA VAL A 53 -19.43 1.00 23.65
C VAL A 53 -20.18 1.07 24.97
N LEU A 54 -19.49 1.53 26.02
CA LEU A 54 -20.12 1.76 27.32
C LEU A 54 -20.82 3.14 27.33
N GLU A 55 -21.81 3.32 28.20
CA GLU A 55 -22.50 4.61 28.37
C GLU A 55 -21.55 5.75 28.81
N ASN A 56 -20.44 5.39 29.45
CA ASN A 56 -19.40 6.31 29.88
C ASN A 56 -18.52 6.76 28.70
N LYS A 57 -18.01 7.99 28.78
CA LYS A 57 -17.00 8.48 27.82
C LYS A 57 -15.72 7.62 27.90
N PRO A 58 -14.97 7.47 26.79
CA PRO A 58 -13.63 6.90 26.82
C PRO A 58 -12.76 7.55 27.90
N LEU A 59 -11.87 6.76 28.51
CA LEU A 59 -10.91 7.25 29.50
C LEU A 59 -9.94 8.25 28.85
N ALA A 60 -9.49 9.22 29.64
CA ALA A 60 -8.47 10.16 29.22
C ALA A 60 -7.20 9.44 28.73
N ILE A 61 -6.60 9.97 27.66
CA ILE A 61 -5.45 9.32 27.01
C ILE A 61 -4.28 9.11 27.99
N GLU A 62 -4.03 10.03 28.92
CA GLU A 62 -2.98 9.89 29.94
C GLU A 62 -3.25 8.69 30.85
N THR A 63 -4.51 8.48 31.23
CA THR A 63 -4.93 7.33 32.03
C THR A 63 -4.73 6.03 31.26
N LEU A 64 -5.06 6.01 29.97
CA LEU A 64 -4.82 4.87 29.10
C LEU A 64 -3.32 4.59 28.95
N ILE A 65 -2.49 5.61 28.77
CA ILE A 65 -1.02 5.47 28.71
C ILE A 65 -0.53 4.78 29.98
N THR A 66 -0.87 5.30 31.17
CA THR A 66 -0.44 4.70 32.44
C THR A 66 -0.87 3.24 32.57
N LYS A 67 -2.13 2.92 32.22
CA LYS A 67 -2.65 1.55 32.26
C LYS A 67 -1.93 0.63 31.28
N VAL A 68 -1.61 1.11 30.08
CA VAL A 68 -0.90 0.33 29.04
C VAL A 68 0.55 0.10 29.46
N GLU A 69 1.26 1.12 29.95
CA GLU A 69 2.63 0.98 30.43
C GLU A 69 2.72 -0.02 31.59
N ALA A 70 1.76 0.02 32.53
CA ALA A 70 1.67 -0.93 33.63
C ALA A 70 1.41 -2.39 33.15
N GLN A 71 0.50 -2.59 32.19
CA GLN A 71 0.18 -3.93 31.66
C GLN A 71 1.29 -4.51 30.76
N THR A 72 2.04 -3.65 30.06
CA THR A 72 3.02 -4.07 29.05
C THR A 72 4.47 -4.02 29.52
N GLN A 73 4.74 -3.37 30.66
CA GLN A 73 6.07 -3.17 31.22
C GLN A 73 7.03 -2.49 30.23
N GLY A 74 6.51 -1.51 29.49
CA GLY A 74 7.25 -0.73 28.49
C GLY A 74 6.75 0.70 28.43
N LYS A 75 7.42 1.53 27.63
CA LYS A 75 7.09 2.95 27.46
C LYS A 75 6.26 3.18 26.20
N VAL A 76 5.16 3.91 26.30
CA VAL A 76 4.37 4.34 25.15
C VAL A 76 5.14 5.42 24.38
N VAL A 77 5.27 5.24 23.06
CA VAL A 77 5.94 6.19 22.15
C VAL A 77 5.00 6.77 21.10
N GLY A 78 3.72 6.40 21.14
CA GLY A 78 2.69 6.89 20.24
C GLY A 78 1.42 6.09 20.36
N PHE A 79 0.33 6.64 19.86
CA PHE A 79 -0.99 6.02 19.91
C PHE A 79 -1.82 6.35 18.66
N THR A 80 -2.93 5.66 18.49
CA THR A 80 -3.88 5.88 17.40
C THR A 80 -5.30 5.82 17.93
N ILE A 81 -6.06 6.88 17.66
CA ILE A 81 -7.47 7.03 18.00
C ILE A 81 -8.28 6.82 16.71
N PRO A 82 -9.13 5.79 16.62
CA PRO A 82 -10.02 5.58 15.48
C PRO A 82 -11.17 6.60 15.49
N THR A 83 -11.87 6.74 14.37
CA THR A 83 -13.09 7.57 14.29
C THR A 83 -14.32 6.88 14.89
N ARG A 84 -14.36 5.55 14.83
CA ARG A 84 -15.46 4.75 15.33
C ARG A 84 -15.30 4.47 16.83
N LEU A 85 -16.39 4.66 17.59
CA LEU A 85 -16.41 4.47 19.04
C LEU A 85 -16.35 3.01 19.47
N ASP A 86 -16.69 2.08 18.57
CA ASP A 86 -16.66 0.63 18.76
C ASP A 86 -15.35 0.00 18.29
N GLN A 87 -14.33 0.80 17.98
CA GLN A 87 -13.00 0.33 17.62
C GLN A 87 -11.99 0.52 18.75
N SER A 88 -11.12 -0.45 18.92
CA SER A 88 -10.04 -0.38 19.90
C SER A 88 -9.02 0.71 19.54
N TYR A 89 -8.48 1.38 20.57
CA TYR A 89 -7.35 2.27 20.39
C TYR A 89 -6.09 1.42 20.22
N SER A 90 -5.06 1.96 19.55
CA SER A 90 -3.78 1.26 19.48
C SER A 90 -2.63 2.10 20.05
N PHE A 91 -1.78 1.48 20.86
CA PHE A 91 -0.62 2.09 21.49
C PHE A 91 0.65 1.42 21.01
N THR A 92 1.64 2.20 20.58
CA THR A 92 2.97 1.69 20.24
C THR A 92 3.85 1.77 21.48
N VAL A 93 4.31 0.62 21.95
CA VAL A 93 5.11 0.48 23.18
C VAL A 93 6.50 -0.01 22.82
N LYS A 94 7.53 0.55 23.45
CA LYS A 94 8.91 0.04 23.41
C LYS A 94 9.31 -0.45 24.80
N LYS A 95 9.90 -1.64 24.89
CA LYS A 95 10.47 -2.11 26.17
C LYS A 95 11.80 -1.43 26.47
N SER A 96 12.54 -1.06 25.41
CA SER A 96 13.73 -0.23 25.51
C SER A 96 13.71 0.85 24.45
N LEU A 97 14.09 2.08 24.82
CA LEU A 97 14.20 3.19 23.87
C LEU A 97 15.24 2.93 22.76
N LYS A 98 16.16 1.99 22.97
CA LYS A 98 17.12 1.53 21.96
C LYS A 98 16.48 0.65 20.87
N GLU A 99 15.28 0.11 21.11
CA GLU A 99 14.59 -0.71 20.10
C GLU A 99 14.25 0.12 18.86
N ARG A 100 14.60 -0.42 17.69
CA ARG A 100 14.33 0.24 16.41
C ARG A 100 12.83 0.42 16.14
N ARG A 101 12.01 -0.52 16.60
CA ARG A 101 10.55 -0.56 16.38
C ARG A 101 9.84 -0.94 17.67
N GLY A 102 8.78 -0.22 18.01
CA GLY A 102 7.88 -0.61 19.09
C GLY A 102 6.86 -1.64 18.64
N LYS A 103 6.25 -2.33 19.60
CA LYS A 103 5.14 -3.26 19.41
C LYS A 103 3.83 -2.52 19.58
N LYS A 104 2.84 -2.78 18.72
CA LYS A 104 1.50 -2.19 18.91
C LYS A 104 0.68 -3.08 19.84
N TYR A 105 -0.09 -2.45 20.71
CA TYR A 105 -1.07 -3.05 21.61
C TYR A 105 -2.43 -2.44 21.34
N TYR A 106 -3.47 -3.27 21.27
CA TYR A 106 -4.86 -2.85 21.12
C TYR A 106 -5.51 -2.73 22.48
N VAL A 107 -6.27 -1.66 22.70
CA VAL A 107 -6.71 -1.25 24.03
C VAL A 107 -8.16 -0.82 23.96
N ASN A 108 -8.96 -1.31 24.89
CA ASN A 108 -10.33 -0.83 25.06
C ASN A 108 -10.28 0.56 25.73
N ALA A 109 -10.82 1.56 25.05
CA ALA A 109 -10.76 2.94 25.47
C ALA A 109 -11.61 3.24 26.72
N TYR A 110 -12.63 2.44 27.01
CA TYR A 110 -13.59 2.68 28.10
C TYR A 110 -13.11 2.14 29.46
N ASN A 111 -12.31 1.07 29.47
CA ASN A 111 -11.82 0.45 30.70
C ASN A 111 -10.28 0.39 30.79
N GLY A 112 -9.58 0.62 29.68
CA GLY A 112 -8.11 0.58 29.57
C GLY A 112 -7.51 -0.82 29.55
N THR A 113 -8.30 -1.87 29.30
CA THR A 113 -7.79 -3.25 29.19
C THR A 113 -7.04 -3.43 27.87
N VAL A 114 -5.86 -4.04 27.92
CA VAL A 114 -5.12 -4.46 26.71
C VAL A 114 -5.78 -5.72 26.15
N LEU A 115 -6.36 -5.60 24.94
CA LEU A 115 -7.08 -6.67 24.25
C LEU A 115 -6.14 -7.64 23.51
N GLY A 116 -4.93 -7.18 23.23
CA GLY A 116 -3.94 -7.96 22.50
C GLY A 116 -2.85 -7.07 21.95
N ASN A 117 -2.00 -7.65 21.11
CA ASN A 117 -0.92 -6.93 20.46
C ASN A 117 -0.87 -7.26 18.96
N SER A 118 0.02 -6.60 18.23
CA SER A 118 0.22 -6.78 16.80
C SER A 118 0.79 -8.15 16.36
N ASP A 119 0.93 -9.11 17.27
CA ASP A 119 1.09 -10.51 16.90
C ASP A 119 -0.32 -11.10 16.70
N SER A 120 -0.64 -11.40 15.44
CA SER A 120 -1.83 -12.14 15.06
C SER A 120 -1.47 -13.57 14.70
N SER A 121 -2.43 -14.49 14.85
CA SER A 121 -2.28 -15.88 14.40
C SER A 121 -1.96 -16.00 12.91
N SER A 122 -2.46 -15.08 12.08
CA SER A 122 -2.21 -15.02 10.64
C SER A 122 -0.93 -14.29 10.22
N LYS A 123 -0.26 -13.59 11.15
CA LYS A 123 0.97 -12.82 10.87
C LYS A 123 2.09 -13.66 10.24
N PRO A 124 2.40 -14.89 10.69
CA PRO A 124 3.42 -15.72 10.04
C PRO A 124 3.08 -16.03 8.59
N PHE A 125 1.81 -16.37 8.31
CA PHE A 125 1.33 -16.63 6.95
C PHE A 125 1.50 -15.39 6.06
N PHE A 126 0.99 -14.23 6.49
CA PHE A 126 1.13 -12.99 5.70
C PHE A 126 2.57 -12.53 5.56
N MET A 127 3.45 -12.86 6.51
CA MET A 127 4.89 -12.60 6.38
C MET A 127 5.52 -13.48 5.29
N ILE A 128 5.12 -14.74 5.17
CA ILE A 128 5.55 -15.62 4.07
C ILE A 128 5.05 -15.06 2.73
N ILE A 129 3.76 -14.71 2.62
CA ILE A 129 3.17 -14.11 1.41
C ILE A 129 3.91 -12.81 1.04
N PHE A 130 4.18 -11.93 2.00
CA PHE A 130 4.94 -10.70 1.79
C PHE A 130 6.36 -10.99 1.28
N LYS A 131 7.08 -11.93 1.91
CA LYS A 131 8.44 -12.31 1.50
C LYS A 131 8.46 -12.96 0.12
N LEU A 132 7.46 -13.77 -0.23
CA LEU A 132 7.30 -14.31 -1.59
C LEU A 132 7.09 -13.17 -2.59
N HIS A 133 6.14 -12.28 -2.33
CA HIS A 133 5.83 -11.15 -3.20
C HIS A 133 7.06 -10.25 -3.43
N ARG A 134 7.85 -10.05 -2.38
CA ARG A 134 8.91 -9.06 -2.38
C ARG A 134 10.27 -9.60 -2.79
N TRP A 135 10.57 -10.83 -2.40
CA TRP A 135 11.90 -11.43 -2.50
C TRP A 135 11.88 -12.90 -2.91
N LEU A 136 10.72 -13.48 -3.24
CA LEU A 136 10.57 -14.91 -3.55
C LEU A 136 11.06 -15.85 -2.43
N LEU A 137 10.98 -15.41 -1.17
CA LEU A 137 11.58 -16.07 0.01
C LEU A 137 13.11 -16.20 -0.01
N LEU A 138 13.78 -15.55 -0.97
CA LEU A 138 15.23 -15.44 -0.99
C LEU A 138 15.70 -14.31 -0.07
N ASP A 139 17.01 -14.22 0.10
CA ASP A 139 17.65 -13.09 0.75
C ASP A 139 17.24 -11.76 0.11
N MET A 140 17.06 -10.74 0.94
CA MET A 140 16.51 -9.44 0.52
C MET A 140 17.30 -8.83 -0.65
N GLU A 141 18.63 -8.94 -0.62
CA GLU A 141 19.51 -8.31 -1.61
C GLU A 141 19.36 -8.95 -3.00
N ILE A 142 19.20 -10.27 -3.05
CA ILE A 142 19.06 -11.05 -4.28
C ILE A 142 17.62 -11.03 -4.78
N GLY A 143 16.68 -11.39 -3.91
CA GLY A 143 15.26 -11.51 -4.25
C GLY A 143 14.67 -10.19 -4.75
N ARG A 144 15.08 -9.06 -4.17
CA ARG A 144 14.65 -7.72 -4.60
C ARG A 144 15.08 -7.41 -6.03
N ILE A 145 16.29 -7.81 -6.43
CA ILE A 145 16.80 -7.59 -7.79
C ILE A 145 16.03 -8.48 -8.78
N ILE A 146 15.77 -9.73 -8.43
CA ILE A 146 15.03 -10.67 -9.29
C ILE A 146 13.59 -10.18 -9.51
N VAL A 147 12.85 -9.90 -8.43
CA VAL A 147 11.48 -9.38 -8.51
C VAL A 147 11.43 -8.03 -9.22
N GLY A 148 12.38 -7.13 -8.91
CA GLY A 148 12.50 -5.84 -9.59
C GLY A 148 12.74 -5.97 -11.09
N SER A 149 13.63 -6.88 -11.51
CA SER A 149 13.95 -7.12 -12.91
C SER A 149 12.77 -7.74 -13.66
N ALA A 150 12.09 -8.71 -13.04
CA ALA A 150 10.84 -9.25 -13.58
C ALA A 150 9.76 -8.17 -13.72
N THR A 151 9.70 -7.21 -12.78
CA THR A 151 8.76 -6.08 -12.84
C THR A 151 9.11 -5.12 -13.99
N LEU A 152 10.40 -4.83 -14.24
CA LEU A 152 10.82 -4.05 -15.41
C LEU A 152 10.44 -4.74 -16.72
N ILE A 153 10.66 -6.06 -16.79
CA ILE A 153 10.20 -6.87 -17.91
C ILE A 153 8.68 -6.76 -18.06
N PHE A 154 7.93 -6.84 -16.96
CA PHE A 154 6.47 -6.74 -16.98
C PHE A 154 5.97 -5.38 -17.48
N VAL A 155 6.63 -4.28 -17.12
CA VAL A 155 6.35 -2.95 -17.69
C VAL A 155 6.54 -2.98 -19.20
N PHE A 156 7.65 -3.55 -19.70
CA PHE A 156 7.86 -3.73 -21.13
C PHE A 156 6.80 -4.64 -21.78
N LEU A 157 6.38 -5.71 -21.10
CA LEU A 157 5.32 -6.61 -21.57
C LEU A 157 3.97 -5.89 -21.68
N CYS A 158 3.66 -4.97 -20.78
CA CYS A 158 2.47 -4.12 -20.88
C CYS A 158 2.48 -3.27 -22.16
N PHE A 159 3.59 -2.57 -22.43
CA PHE A 159 3.72 -1.74 -23.64
C PHE A 159 3.73 -2.56 -24.92
N SER A 160 4.54 -3.63 -24.99
CA SER A 160 4.58 -4.52 -26.15
C SER A 160 3.24 -5.24 -26.37
N GLY A 161 2.55 -5.62 -25.29
CA GLY A 161 1.21 -6.19 -25.33
C GLY A 161 0.19 -5.22 -25.94
N LEU A 162 0.22 -3.94 -25.55
CA LEU A 162 -0.64 -2.91 -26.14
C LEU A 162 -0.35 -2.74 -27.64
N ILE A 163 0.92 -2.68 -28.05
CA ILE A 163 1.32 -2.62 -29.47
C ILE A 163 0.77 -3.83 -30.26
N LEU A 164 0.84 -5.02 -29.67
CA LEU A 164 0.34 -6.26 -30.27
C LEU A 164 -1.18 -6.38 -30.25
N TRP A 165 -1.85 -5.72 -29.32
CA TRP A 165 -3.31 -5.67 -29.22
C TRP A 165 -3.92 -4.82 -30.35
N PHE A 166 -3.30 -3.70 -30.72
CA PHE A 166 -3.77 -2.87 -31.84
C PHE A 166 -3.80 -3.67 -33.15
N PRO A 167 -4.90 -3.68 -33.92
CA PRO A 167 -5.01 -4.51 -35.13
C PRO A 167 -4.10 -4.00 -36.25
N ARG A 168 -3.51 -4.91 -37.04
CA ARG A 168 -2.66 -4.57 -38.21
C ARG A 168 -3.36 -3.71 -39.25
N LYS A 169 -4.67 -3.89 -39.43
CA LYS A 169 -5.52 -3.08 -40.29
C LYS A 169 -6.59 -2.44 -39.42
N TRP A 170 -6.65 -1.12 -39.45
CA TRP A 170 -7.59 -0.30 -38.67
C TRP A 170 -9.01 -0.44 -39.25
N LYS A 171 -9.66 -1.57 -38.93
CA LYS A 171 -11.07 -1.84 -39.24
C LYS A 171 -11.85 -2.02 -37.95
N ARG A 172 -12.99 -1.33 -37.81
CA ARG A 172 -13.86 -1.38 -36.60
C ARG A 172 -14.15 -2.82 -36.13
N ARG A 173 -14.37 -3.75 -37.06
CA ARG A 173 -14.61 -5.18 -36.75
C ARG A 173 -13.45 -5.85 -36.02
N ASN A 174 -12.20 -5.55 -36.40
CA ASN A 174 -11.01 -6.16 -35.80
C ASN A 174 -10.76 -5.60 -34.40
N PHE A 175 -11.02 -4.31 -34.21
CA PHE A 175 -10.95 -3.66 -32.91
C PHE A 175 -11.96 -4.25 -31.91
N LYS A 176 -13.24 -4.38 -32.33
CA LYS A 176 -14.29 -4.99 -31.50
C LYS A 176 -14.01 -6.44 -31.08
N GLN A 177 -13.20 -7.18 -31.83
CA GLN A 177 -12.80 -8.55 -31.46
C GLN A 177 -11.79 -8.58 -30.30
N GLY A 178 -10.94 -7.57 -30.16
CA GLY A 178 -9.98 -7.48 -29.06
C GLY A 178 -10.60 -7.09 -27.71
N LEU A 179 -11.88 -6.72 -27.71
CA LEU A 179 -12.66 -6.27 -26.55
C LEU A 179 -13.65 -7.32 -26.04
N LYS A 180 -13.75 -8.47 -26.69
CA LYS A 180 -14.76 -9.50 -26.40
C LYS A 180 -14.11 -10.87 -26.26
N ILE A 181 -14.46 -11.57 -25.18
CA ILE A 181 -14.11 -12.97 -24.98
C ILE A 181 -15.18 -13.82 -25.65
N LYS A 182 -14.80 -14.66 -26.62
CA LYS A 182 -15.72 -15.65 -27.19
C LYS A 182 -15.78 -16.85 -26.24
N THR A 183 -16.94 -17.10 -25.64
CA THR A 183 -17.16 -18.24 -24.72
C THR A 183 -17.58 -19.52 -25.45
N ASN A 184 -18.25 -19.40 -26.60
CA ASN A 184 -18.66 -20.53 -27.44
C ASN A 184 -17.64 -20.78 -28.57
N ALA A 185 -16.41 -21.15 -28.21
CA ALA A 185 -15.33 -21.43 -29.16
C ALA A 185 -14.41 -22.54 -28.62
N ASN A 186 -13.48 -23.05 -29.45
CA ASN A 186 -12.48 -24.00 -28.95
C ASN A 186 -11.56 -23.37 -27.88
N TRP A 187 -11.02 -24.20 -26.99
CA TRP A 187 -10.21 -23.72 -25.87
C TRP A 187 -9.02 -22.85 -26.29
N LYS A 188 -8.40 -23.16 -27.44
CA LYS A 188 -7.31 -22.34 -28.00
C LYS A 188 -7.75 -20.89 -28.27
N ARG A 189 -8.96 -20.70 -28.80
CA ARG A 189 -9.52 -19.37 -29.05
C ARG A 189 -9.92 -18.70 -27.75
N ILE A 190 -10.58 -19.42 -26.83
CA ILE A 190 -10.97 -18.89 -25.52
C ILE A 190 -9.73 -18.37 -24.77
N ASN A 191 -8.69 -19.20 -24.65
CA ASN A 191 -7.45 -18.83 -23.95
C ASN A 191 -6.73 -17.63 -24.58
N TYR A 192 -6.71 -17.54 -25.92
CA TYR A 192 -6.19 -16.35 -26.60
C TYR A 192 -7.00 -15.10 -26.27
N ASP A 193 -8.33 -15.20 -26.28
CA ASP A 193 -9.21 -14.08 -25.97
C ASP A 193 -9.12 -13.67 -24.49
N LEU A 194 -8.95 -14.63 -23.56
CA LEU A 194 -8.68 -14.37 -22.14
C LEU A 194 -7.39 -13.56 -21.98
N HIS A 195 -6.29 -14.01 -22.56
CA HIS A 195 -5.00 -13.30 -22.48
C HIS A 195 -5.09 -11.89 -23.08
N ASN A 196 -5.64 -11.77 -24.28
CA ASN A 196 -5.68 -10.52 -25.03
C ASN A 196 -6.67 -9.51 -24.44
N THR A 197 -7.88 -9.95 -24.11
CA THR A 197 -8.97 -9.05 -23.69
C THR A 197 -8.82 -8.65 -22.23
N LEU A 198 -8.51 -9.60 -21.34
CA LEU A 198 -8.31 -9.27 -19.92
C LEU A 198 -7.04 -8.46 -19.73
N GLY A 199 -5.95 -8.79 -20.43
CA GLY A 199 -4.73 -8.01 -20.42
C GLY A 199 -4.95 -6.56 -20.85
N PHE A 200 -5.82 -6.32 -21.85
CA PHE A 200 -6.18 -4.97 -22.27
C PHE A 200 -6.96 -4.20 -21.20
N TYR A 201 -8.02 -4.79 -20.63
CA TYR A 201 -8.83 -4.10 -19.60
C TYR A 201 -8.03 -3.84 -18.31
N ALA A 202 -7.13 -4.75 -17.93
CA ALA A 202 -6.29 -4.61 -16.75
C ALA A 202 -5.06 -3.69 -16.96
N LEU A 203 -4.73 -3.33 -18.20
CA LEU A 203 -3.44 -2.75 -18.59
C LEU A 203 -3.03 -1.53 -17.77
N ILE A 204 -3.92 -0.54 -17.66
CA ILE A 204 -3.61 0.74 -17.01
C ILE A 204 -3.29 0.53 -15.53
N ILE A 205 -4.10 -0.27 -14.84
CA ILE A 205 -3.92 -0.53 -13.41
C ILE A 205 -2.68 -1.40 -13.18
N MET A 206 -2.45 -2.43 -14.01
CA MET A 206 -1.22 -3.22 -13.95
C MET A 206 0.04 -2.34 -14.13
N LEU A 207 0.00 -1.40 -15.06
CA LEU A 207 1.11 -0.49 -15.32
C LEU A 207 1.35 0.45 -14.12
N ILE A 208 0.29 1.02 -13.53
CA ILE A 208 0.39 1.84 -12.31
C ILE A 208 1.03 1.03 -11.17
N MET A 209 0.56 -0.19 -10.93
CA MET A 209 1.09 -1.05 -9.87
C MET A 209 2.55 -1.42 -10.11
N ALA A 210 2.93 -1.76 -11.34
CA ALA A 210 4.29 -2.10 -11.68
C ALA A 210 5.25 -0.90 -11.55
N LEU A 211 4.87 0.26 -12.08
CA LEU A 211 5.69 1.48 -12.03
C LEU A 211 5.87 2.01 -10.61
N THR A 212 4.83 1.97 -9.78
CA THR A 212 4.93 2.33 -8.35
C THR A 212 5.73 1.28 -7.58
N GLY A 213 5.52 -0.01 -7.88
CA GLY A 213 6.24 -1.15 -7.30
C GLY A 213 7.77 -1.06 -7.46
N LEU A 214 8.27 -0.53 -8.57
CA LEU A 214 9.70 -0.39 -8.85
C LEU A 214 10.43 0.55 -7.88
N CYS A 215 9.74 1.55 -7.29
CA CYS A 215 10.32 2.49 -6.32
C CYS A 215 10.91 1.80 -5.09
N TRP A 216 10.45 0.58 -4.83
CA TRP A 216 10.82 -0.23 -3.69
C TRP A 216 11.93 -1.25 -3.99
N SER A 217 12.15 -1.55 -5.27
CA SER A 217 13.13 -2.53 -5.72
C SER A 217 14.45 -1.86 -6.04
N PHE A 218 14.41 -0.66 -6.62
CA PHE A 218 15.59 0.03 -7.12
C PHE A 218 15.66 1.48 -6.64
N ASP A 219 16.71 1.81 -5.89
CA ASP A 219 16.95 3.18 -5.44
C ASP A 219 17.20 4.13 -6.61
N TRP A 220 17.90 3.69 -7.67
CA TRP A 220 18.11 4.51 -8.87
C TRP A 220 16.78 4.88 -9.55
N TYR A 221 15.81 3.97 -9.56
CA TYR A 221 14.51 4.21 -10.17
C TYR A 221 13.71 5.20 -9.32
N ARG A 222 13.69 4.99 -7.99
CA ARG A 222 13.03 5.89 -7.04
C ARG A 222 13.62 7.30 -7.10
N THR A 223 14.94 7.43 -7.08
CA THR A 223 15.62 8.73 -7.15
C THR A 223 15.46 9.37 -8.52
N GLY A 224 15.58 8.60 -9.60
CA GLY A 224 15.37 9.10 -10.97
C GLY A 224 13.95 9.63 -11.18
N LEU A 225 12.94 8.87 -10.72
CA LEU A 225 11.54 9.32 -10.75
C LEU A 225 11.36 10.58 -9.90
N GLY A 226 11.94 10.61 -8.69
CA GLY A 226 11.89 11.77 -7.81
C GLY A 226 12.50 13.04 -8.44
N ASN A 227 13.66 12.90 -9.08
CA ASN A 227 14.31 13.99 -9.82
C ASN A 227 13.44 14.45 -11.01
N MET A 228 12.81 13.53 -11.74
CA MET A 228 11.94 13.85 -12.86
C MET A 228 10.70 14.65 -12.45
N ILE A 229 10.09 14.31 -11.31
CA ILE A 229 8.93 15.05 -10.78
C ILE A 229 9.34 16.24 -9.90
N GLY A 230 10.62 16.40 -9.58
CA GLY A 230 11.13 17.49 -8.75
C GLY A 230 10.81 17.35 -7.25
N THR A 231 10.69 16.14 -6.73
CA THR A 231 10.51 15.89 -5.28
C THR A 231 11.02 14.51 -4.86
N GLU A 232 11.55 14.40 -3.63
CA GLU A 232 12.07 13.13 -3.11
C GLU A 232 10.94 12.15 -2.77
N ILE A 233 10.95 10.96 -3.39
CA ILE A 233 10.00 9.88 -3.05
C ILE A 233 10.40 9.23 -1.73
N TRP A 234 9.48 9.28 -0.77
CA TRP A 234 9.68 8.90 0.65
C TRP A 234 10.81 9.67 1.33
N GLY A 235 11.11 10.88 0.82
CA GLY A 235 11.98 11.83 1.49
C GLY A 235 11.44 12.15 2.90
N ARG A 236 12.36 12.41 3.82
CA ARG A 236 12.01 12.96 5.13
C ARG A 236 12.14 14.48 5.03
N SER A 237 11.25 15.21 5.71
CA SER A 237 11.45 16.64 5.89
C SER A 237 12.84 16.88 6.49
N LYS A 238 13.62 17.75 5.86
CA LYS A 238 14.94 18.18 6.35
C LYS A 238 14.81 19.26 7.41
N GLU A 239 13.64 19.89 7.51
CA GLU A 239 13.33 20.90 8.51
C GLU A 239 13.14 20.25 9.88
N LYS A 240 14.00 20.62 10.83
CA LYS A 240 13.89 20.22 12.23
C LYS A 240 13.12 21.28 13.00
N ILE A 241 11.87 21.01 13.31
CA ILE A 241 11.04 21.85 14.17
C ILE A 241 11.23 21.36 15.61
N ILE A 242 11.51 22.30 16.52
CA ILE A 242 11.72 22.06 17.95
C ILE A 242 10.64 22.77 18.76
N SER A 243 10.43 22.31 19.99
CA SER A 243 9.55 22.97 20.94
C SER A 243 10.00 24.40 21.21
N ASP A 244 9.06 25.36 21.13
CA ASP A 244 9.29 26.77 21.41
C ASP A 244 9.10 27.12 22.90
N THR A 245 8.62 26.15 23.68
CA THR A 245 8.12 26.37 25.03
C THR A 245 8.80 25.47 26.07
N LEU A 246 10.13 25.53 26.16
CA LEU A 246 10.94 24.68 27.06
C LEU A 246 10.77 25.00 28.56
N GLN A 247 10.14 26.13 28.91
CA GLN A 247 10.01 26.62 30.28
C GLN A 247 8.68 26.22 30.96
N ILE A 248 7.70 25.68 30.21
CA ILE A 248 6.44 25.21 30.80
C ILE A 248 6.64 23.79 31.35
N SER A 249 6.32 23.59 32.64
CA SER A 249 6.52 22.32 33.34
C SER A 249 5.32 21.37 33.27
N SER A 250 4.14 21.85 32.88
CA SER A 250 2.94 21.02 32.79
C SER A 250 2.94 20.21 31.49
N LYS A 251 2.76 18.89 31.60
CA LYS A 251 2.49 18.03 30.44
C LYS A 251 1.14 18.40 29.83
N MET A 252 1.08 18.44 28.49
CA MET A 252 -0.15 18.69 27.74
C MET A 252 -1.23 17.64 28.03
N ASN A 253 -2.49 18.09 28.02
CA ASN A 253 -3.67 17.22 27.97
C ASN A 253 -3.93 16.79 26.51
N TYR A 254 -3.82 15.49 26.22
CA TYR A 254 -4.00 14.93 24.88
C TYR A 254 -5.46 14.88 24.43
N ASP A 255 -6.44 14.89 25.33
CA ASP A 255 -7.86 14.91 24.96
C ASP A 255 -8.24 16.28 24.38
N ALA A 256 -7.66 17.37 24.90
CA ALA A 256 -7.83 18.72 24.36
C ALA A 256 -7.25 18.84 22.94
N LEU A 257 -6.25 18.02 22.61
CA LEU A 257 -5.57 18.04 21.32
C LEU A 257 -6.49 17.56 20.18
N GLN A 258 -7.38 16.60 20.45
CA GLN A 258 -8.29 16.06 19.44
C GLN A 258 -9.19 17.16 18.85
N ASN A 259 -9.87 17.94 19.70
CA ASN A 259 -10.75 19.02 19.26
C ASN A 259 -9.97 20.10 18.48
N THR A 260 -8.77 20.45 18.96
CA THR A 260 -7.91 21.43 18.28
C THR A 260 -7.51 20.96 16.88
N ILE A 261 -7.14 19.67 16.72
CA ILE A 261 -6.80 19.10 15.41
C ILE A 261 -8.03 19.09 14.51
N GLU A 262 -9.18 18.58 15.00
CA GLU A 262 -10.42 18.47 14.21
C GLU A 262 -10.87 19.84 13.68
N ASN A 263 -10.71 20.90 14.49
CA ASN A 263 -10.99 22.26 14.08
C ASN A 263 -9.99 22.79 13.03
N GLU A 264 -8.69 22.51 13.19
CA GLU A 264 -7.65 22.94 12.25
C GLU A 264 -7.83 22.28 10.87
N VAL A 265 -8.14 20.97 10.83
CA VAL A 265 -8.27 20.23 9.56
C VAL A 265 -9.70 20.18 9.02
N ASN A 266 -10.67 20.64 9.80
CA ASN A 266 -12.10 20.67 9.45
C ASN A 266 -12.68 19.28 9.08
N TYR A 267 -12.28 18.22 9.77
CA TYR A 267 -12.90 16.90 9.68
C TYR A 267 -12.57 16.03 10.90
N LYS A 268 -13.40 15.00 11.14
CA LYS A 268 -13.12 13.95 12.13
C LYS A 268 -12.40 12.78 11.47
N GLY A 269 -11.23 12.44 11.97
CA GLY A 269 -10.34 11.47 11.32
C GLY A 269 -9.62 10.55 12.29
N ILE A 270 -8.94 9.54 11.75
CA ILE A 270 -8.10 8.66 12.55
C ILE A 270 -6.86 9.46 12.95
N LEU A 271 -6.65 9.65 14.25
CA LEU A 271 -5.53 10.42 14.77
C LEU A 271 -4.40 9.49 15.19
N LYS A 272 -3.26 9.59 14.51
CA LYS A 272 -2.04 8.87 14.86
C LYS A 272 -1.01 9.82 15.42
N VAL A 273 -0.77 9.72 16.72
CA VAL A 273 0.11 10.60 17.48
C VAL A 273 1.44 9.91 17.76
N TYR A 274 2.53 10.62 17.50
CA TYR A 274 3.90 10.20 17.82
C TYR A 274 4.40 11.07 18.96
N LEU A 275 4.74 10.44 20.09
CA LEU A 275 5.15 11.15 21.30
C LEU A 275 6.63 11.55 21.23
N PRO A 276 6.99 12.72 21.78
CA PRO A 276 8.36 13.19 21.86
C PRO A 276 9.22 12.29 22.75
N ASN A 277 10.52 12.18 22.43
CA ASN A 277 11.48 11.44 23.26
C ASN A 277 12.35 12.37 24.11
N LYS A 278 12.62 13.58 23.62
CA LYS A 278 13.44 14.62 24.27
C LYS A 278 12.59 15.84 24.63
N LYS A 279 13.14 16.71 25.48
CA LYS A 279 12.46 17.95 25.92
C LYS A 279 12.24 18.93 24.76
N GLU A 280 13.14 18.94 23.79
CA GLU A 280 13.08 19.87 22.65
C GLU A 280 12.30 19.30 21.46
N ASP A 281 11.85 18.04 21.55
CA ASP A 281 11.07 17.40 20.49
C ASP A 281 9.66 18.01 20.43
N VAL A 282 8.92 17.66 19.38
CA VAL A 282 7.55 18.08 19.14
C VAL A 282 6.66 16.87 19.01
N ILE A 283 5.36 17.03 19.26
CA ILE A 283 4.37 16.00 18.97
C ILE A 283 4.12 16.01 17.46
N SER A 284 4.35 14.88 16.79
CA SER A 284 4.00 14.72 15.38
C SER A 284 2.70 13.96 15.27
N ILE A 285 1.76 14.49 14.48
CA ILE A 285 0.43 13.93 14.33
C ILE A 285 0.19 13.68 12.85
N ARG A 286 -0.38 12.52 12.56
CA ARG A 286 -0.94 12.19 11.25
C ARG A 286 -2.41 11.95 11.43
N THR A 287 -3.24 12.73 10.75
CA THR A 287 -4.68 12.53 10.73
C THR A 287 -5.10 12.00 9.36
N TYR A 288 -5.99 11.01 9.34
CA TYR A 288 -6.47 10.39 8.12
C TYR A 288 -7.97 10.63 8.01
N ASN A 289 -8.39 11.31 6.94
CA ASN A 289 -9.79 11.53 6.63
C ASN A 289 -10.37 10.27 5.94
N PRO A 290 -11.30 9.52 6.58
CA PRO A 290 -11.86 8.31 6.00
C PRO A 290 -12.82 8.58 4.82
N GLU A 291 -13.38 9.79 4.73
CA GLU A 291 -14.36 10.17 3.70
C GLU A 291 -13.71 10.73 2.43
N LYS A 292 -12.41 11.04 2.49
CA LYS A 292 -11.61 11.54 1.37
C LYS A 292 -11.34 10.42 0.36
N TRP A 293 -11.23 10.79 -0.92
CA TRP A 293 -10.88 9.92 -2.05
C TRP A 293 -9.51 9.21 -1.96
N SER A 294 -8.73 9.46 -0.91
CA SER A 294 -7.42 8.88 -0.60
C SER A 294 -7.26 8.77 0.93
N PRO A 295 -7.98 7.85 1.60
CA PRO A 295 -8.00 7.78 3.06
C PRO A 295 -6.66 7.31 3.63
N SER A 296 -5.78 6.72 2.82
CA SER A 296 -4.41 6.34 3.23
C SER A 296 -3.39 7.48 3.16
N THR A 297 -3.74 8.67 2.64
CA THR A 297 -2.84 9.84 2.63
C THR A 297 -3.18 10.78 3.80
N PRO A 298 -2.28 10.93 4.79
CA PRO A 298 -2.56 11.74 5.97
C PRO A 298 -2.28 13.21 5.73
N ASP A 299 -3.02 14.05 6.44
CA ASP A 299 -2.59 15.40 6.76
C ASP A 299 -1.69 15.34 8.00
N LYS A 300 -0.71 16.24 8.07
CA LYS A 300 0.33 16.21 9.11
C LYS A 300 0.27 17.49 9.93
N LEU A 301 0.28 17.33 11.24
CA LEU A 301 0.40 18.44 12.17
C LEU A 301 1.63 18.23 13.05
N ILE A 302 2.30 19.33 13.37
CA ILE A 302 3.40 19.39 14.32
C ILE A 302 2.96 20.33 15.43
N VAL A 303 2.96 19.81 16.65
CA VAL A 303 2.41 20.49 17.82
C VAL A 303 3.49 20.59 18.89
N ASP A 304 3.60 21.77 19.49
CA ASP A 304 4.49 21.99 20.62
C ASP A 304 4.07 21.12 21.82
N GLN A 305 5.00 20.36 22.40
CA GLN A 305 4.67 19.33 23.39
C GLN A 305 4.18 19.86 24.75
N TYR A 306 4.36 21.15 25.03
CA TYR A 306 4.00 21.77 26.31
C TYR A 306 2.75 22.65 26.18
N SER A 307 2.76 23.57 25.21
CA SER A 307 1.69 24.56 25.02
C SER A 307 0.47 24.04 24.28
N GLY A 308 0.60 22.99 23.46
CA GLY A 308 -0.49 22.52 22.60
C GLY A 308 -0.66 23.35 21.32
N LYS A 309 0.19 24.34 21.11
CA LYS A 309 0.17 25.18 19.92
C LYS A 309 0.57 24.38 18.68
N ILE A 310 -0.23 24.49 17.63
CA ILE A 310 0.13 23.97 16.31
C ILE A 310 1.25 24.84 15.74
N LEU A 311 2.41 24.23 15.52
CA LEU A 311 3.59 24.89 14.96
C LEU A 311 3.60 24.81 13.43
N LYS A 312 3.06 23.72 12.87
CA LYS A 312 2.98 23.53 11.42
C LYS A 312 1.84 22.59 11.05
N THR A 313 1.06 22.98 10.07
CA THR A 313 0.05 22.16 9.41
C THR A 313 0.50 21.86 7.98
N THR A 314 0.27 20.65 7.50
CA THR A 314 0.56 20.23 6.12
C THR A 314 -0.60 19.40 5.61
N ILE A 315 -1.46 20.04 4.82
CA ILE A 315 -2.64 19.44 4.22
C ILE A 315 -2.27 18.82 2.87
N PHE A 316 -2.56 17.54 2.68
CA PHE A 316 -2.21 16.79 1.48
C PHE A 316 -2.82 17.38 0.20
N SER A 317 -4.07 17.88 0.25
CA SER A 317 -4.72 18.47 -0.92
C SER A 317 -4.10 19.79 -1.37
N GLU A 318 -3.43 20.49 -0.45
CA GLU A 318 -2.77 21.78 -0.70
C GLU A 318 -1.33 21.61 -1.16
N LEU A 319 -0.77 20.40 -1.07
CA LEU A 319 0.57 20.13 -1.55
C LEU A 319 0.70 20.39 -3.05
N PRO A 320 1.88 20.84 -3.52
CA PRO A 320 2.22 20.86 -4.93
C PRO A 320 1.98 19.50 -5.61
N LEU A 321 1.61 19.51 -6.89
CA LEU A 321 1.20 18.30 -7.63
C LEU A 321 2.27 17.18 -7.58
N ASN A 322 3.54 17.55 -7.70
CA ASN A 322 4.65 16.62 -7.61
C ASN A 322 4.73 15.91 -6.25
N GLU A 323 4.59 16.65 -5.14
CA GLU A 323 4.55 16.08 -3.80
C GLU A 323 3.32 15.20 -3.58
N ARG A 324 2.17 15.60 -4.13
CA ARG A 324 0.96 14.76 -4.12
C ARG A 324 1.21 13.43 -4.83
N ILE A 325 1.79 13.46 -6.03
CA ILE A 325 2.17 12.25 -6.79
C ILE A 325 3.12 11.37 -5.97
N ALA A 326 4.16 11.95 -5.36
CA ALA A 326 5.11 11.19 -4.53
C ALA A 326 4.45 10.52 -3.32
N ASN A 327 3.51 11.20 -2.65
CA ASN A 327 2.75 10.64 -1.53
C ASN A 327 1.72 9.59 -1.98
N LEU A 328 1.26 9.63 -3.24
CA LEU A 328 0.31 8.67 -3.79
C LEU A 328 0.95 7.35 -4.25
N ILE A 329 2.27 7.25 -4.35
CA ILE A 329 2.95 6.01 -4.81
C ILE A 329 2.55 4.79 -3.96
N TYR A 330 2.44 4.95 -2.64
CA TYR A 330 1.99 3.88 -1.74
C TYR A 330 0.54 3.44 -2.00
N PRO A 331 -0.47 4.33 -1.87
CA PRO A 331 -1.85 3.93 -2.11
C PRO A 331 -2.13 3.52 -3.55
N LEU A 332 -1.41 4.07 -4.55
CA LEU A 332 -1.49 3.63 -5.95
C LEU A 332 -0.96 2.22 -6.16
N HIS A 333 0.00 1.77 -5.36
CA HIS A 333 0.51 0.40 -5.45
C HIS A 333 -0.40 -0.59 -4.72
N THR A 334 -0.85 -0.25 -3.51
CA THR A 334 -1.64 -1.15 -2.65
C THR A 334 -3.13 -1.16 -3.00
N GLY A 335 -3.60 -0.22 -3.80
CA GLY A 335 -5.01 -0.09 -4.17
C GLY A 335 -5.87 0.56 -3.09
N GLU A 336 -5.27 1.28 -2.15
CA GLU A 336 -5.98 1.92 -1.03
C GLU A 336 -6.45 3.35 -1.33
N ILE A 337 -6.46 3.76 -2.60
CA ILE A 337 -6.86 5.11 -2.99
C ILE A 337 -8.32 5.36 -2.61
N TYR A 338 -9.28 4.56 -3.06
CA TYR A 338 -10.70 4.73 -2.69
C TYR A 338 -11.12 3.72 -1.61
N GLY A 339 -10.24 3.44 -0.66
CA GLY A 339 -10.48 2.45 0.39
C GLY A 339 -10.83 1.07 -0.18
N ILE A 340 -11.86 0.42 0.36
CA ILE A 340 -12.24 -0.95 -0.01
C ILE A 340 -12.64 -1.09 -1.49
N TYR A 341 -13.25 -0.07 -2.08
CA TYR A 341 -13.72 -0.11 -3.47
C TYR A 341 -12.57 -0.29 -4.45
N SER A 342 -11.49 0.49 -4.31
CA SER A 342 -10.31 0.33 -5.16
C SER A 342 -9.55 -0.95 -4.84
N LYS A 343 -9.53 -1.42 -3.58
CA LYS A 343 -8.92 -2.71 -3.22
C LYS A 343 -9.56 -3.88 -3.96
N ILE A 344 -10.89 -3.89 -4.11
CA ILE A 344 -11.62 -4.90 -4.90
C ILE A 344 -11.20 -4.86 -6.37
N ILE A 345 -11.14 -3.67 -6.98
CA ILE A 345 -10.72 -3.51 -8.38
C ILE A 345 -9.27 -4.01 -8.55
N TYR A 346 -8.37 -3.64 -7.64
CA TYR A 346 -6.98 -4.08 -7.65
C TYR A 346 -6.84 -5.59 -7.48
N CYS A 347 -7.65 -6.20 -6.62
CA CYS A 347 -7.71 -7.66 -6.48
C CYS A 347 -8.09 -8.33 -7.81
N ILE A 348 -9.15 -7.86 -8.47
CA ILE A 348 -9.58 -8.40 -9.77
C ILE A 348 -8.48 -8.24 -10.82
N VAL A 349 -7.84 -7.07 -10.89
CA VAL A 349 -6.73 -6.81 -11.82
C VAL A 349 -5.52 -7.70 -11.53
N CYS A 350 -5.16 -7.90 -10.26
CA CYS A 350 -4.07 -8.79 -9.88
C CYS A 350 -4.39 -10.25 -10.19
N LEU A 351 -5.63 -10.70 -9.98
CA LEU A 351 -6.08 -12.03 -10.40
C LEU A 351 -5.94 -12.20 -11.93
N ILE A 352 -6.38 -11.20 -12.70
CA ILE A 352 -6.17 -11.18 -14.16
C ILE A 352 -4.67 -11.31 -14.46
N ALA A 353 -3.83 -10.47 -13.85
CA ALA A 353 -2.39 -10.48 -14.05
C ALA A 353 -1.76 -11.85 -13.74
N THR A 354 -2.20 -12.52 -12.68
CA THR A 354 -1.81 -13.90 -12.34
C THR A 354 -2.14 -14.89 -13.45
N THR A 355 -3.26 -14.72 -14.15
CA THR A 355 -3.62 -15.62 -15.27
C THR A 355 -2.83 -15.37 -16.56
N LEU A 356 -2.24 -14.18 -16.74
CA LEU A 356 -1.59 -13.81 -18.00
C LEU A 356 -0.37 -14.67 -18.34
N PRO A 357 0.57 -14.96 -17.41
CA PRO A 357 1.66 -15.89 -17.67
C PRO A 357 1.21 -17.29 -18.06
N VAL A 358 0.14 -17.80 -17.42
CA VAL A 358 -0.43 -19.13 -17.69
C VAL A 358 -1.03 -19.17 -19.09
N THR A 359 -1.94 -18.24 -19.38
CA THR A 359 -2.62 -18.14 -20.67
C THR A 359 -1.62 -17.88 -21.81
N GLY A 360 -0.61 -17.04 -21.58
CA GLY A 360 0.48 -16.76 -22.52
C GLY A 360 1.33 -18.00 -22.84
N THR A 361 1.69 -18.77 -21.81
CA THR A 361 2.43 -20.04 -21.97
C THR A 361 1.62 -21.06 -22.77
N ILE A 362 0.31 -21.17 -22.50
CA ILE A 362 -0.60 -22.04 -23.27
C ILE A 362 -0.67 -21.60 -24.75
N ILE A 363 -0.69 -20.30 -25.05
CA ILE A 363 -0.64 -19.80 -26.44
C ILE A 363 0.65 -20.27 -27.12
N TRP A 364 1.80 -20.17 -26.43
CA TRP A 364 3.09 -20.59 -26.95
C TRP A 364 3.16 -22.10 -27.22
N ILE A 365 2.75 -22.94 -26.27
CA ILE A 365 2.69 -24.40 -26.45
C ILE A 365 1.80 -24.77 -27.65
N ASN A 366 0.66 -24.09 -27.81
CA ASN A 366 -0.25 -24.30 -28.94
C ASN A 366 0.30 -23.82 -30.29
N LYS A 367 1.33 -22.95 -30.31
CA LYS A 367 2.07 -22.58 -31.52
C LYS A 367 3.11 -23.65 -31.88
N LEU A 368 3.76 -24.27 -30.89
CA LEU A 368 4.72 -25.36 -31.11
C LEU A 368 4.08 -26.62 -31.69
N LYS A 369 2.85 -26.95 -31.26
CA LYS A 369 2.10 -28.12 -31.75
C LYS A 369 1.66 -28.04 -33.22
N LYS A 370 1.83 -26.89 -33.90
CA LYS A 370 1.61 -26.83 -35.35
C LYS A 370 2.78 -27.50 -36.05
N LYS A 371 2.55 -28.66 -36.67
CA LYS A 371 3.45 -29.22 -37.68
C LYS A 371 3.75 -28.11 -38.71
N LYS A 372 5.04 -27.86 -38.98
CA LYS A 372 5.43 -27.04 -40.14
C LYS A 372 4.79 -27.71 -41.36
N LYS A 373 3.92 -26.96 -42.05
CA LYS A 373 3.46 -27.34 -43.39
C LYS A 373 4.57 -27.02 -44.38
#